data_AF-A0A662IRP0-F1
#
_entry.id   AF-A0A662IRP0-F1
#
_cell.length_a   1.000
_cell.length_b   1.000
_cell.length_c   1.000
_cell.angle_alpha   90.00
_cell.angle_beta   90.00
_cell.angle_gamma   90.00
#
_symmetry.space_group_name_H-M   'P 1'
#
loop_
_entity.id
_entity.type
_entity.pdbx_description
1 polymer ?
#
loop_
_entity_poly.entity_id
_entity_poly.type
_entity_poly.pdbx_seq_one_letter_code
_entity_poly.pdbx_strand_id
1 'polypeptide(L)'
;VKREPVELSDREREAVKKLIERIMASEDPEEVQGAIFQTAREHGIKPKEFFKKLYKILLGRDHGPRLGPYIWDYGKEKVVNILRRSLGQEI
;
A
#
# COMPACT_ATOMS: atom_id res chain seq x y z
N VAL A 1 -13.55 6.55 10.97
CA VAL A 1 -12.20 6.69 11.57
C VAL A 1 -11.47 7.81 10.84
N LYS A 2 -11.06 8.88 11.56
CA LYS A 2 -10.20 9.92 10.97
C LYS A 2 -8.84 9.27 10.68
N ARG A 3 -8.39 9.28 9.43
CA ARG A 3 -7.05 8.84 9.04
C ARG A 3 -6.15 10.07 9.10
N GLU A 4 -5.09 10.01 9.90
CA GLU A 4 -4.09 11.07 9.91
C GLU A 4 -3.35 11.07 8.56
N PRO A 5 -2.97 12.25 8.04
CA PRO A 5 -2.17 12.34 6.82
C PRO A 5 -0.84 11.62 7.03
N VAL A 6 -0.58 10.61 6.19
CA VAL A 6 0.67 9.87 6.23
C VAL A 6 1.68 10.61 5.36
N GLU A 7 2.71 11.17 5.98
CA GLU A 7 3.82 11.75 5.23
C GLU A 7 4.56 10.67 4.45
N LEU A 8 4.74 10.90 3.15
CA LEU A 8 5.47 10.04 2.23
C LEU A 8 6.56 10.89 1.55
N SER A 9 7.80 10.40 1.63
CA SER A 9 8.90 10.90 0.78
C SER A 9 8.60 10.66 -0.70
N ASP A 10 9.28 11.38 -1.59
CA ASP A 10 9.10 11.23 -3.04
C ASP A 10 9.28 9.77 -3.49
N ARG A 11 10.27 9.10 -2.92
CA ARG A 11 10.54 7.69 -3.16
C ARG A 11 9.40 6.77 -2.70
N GLU A 12 8.81 7.05 -1.54
CA GLU A 12 7.66 6.30 -1.05
C GLU A 12 6.40 6.58 -1.88
N ARG A 13 6.25 7.81 -2.39
CA ARG A 13 5.16 8.17 -3.31
C ARG A 13 5.24 7.38 -4.62
N GLU A 14 6.42 7.30 -5.23
CA GLU A 14 6.64 6.48 -6.44
C GLU A 14 6.42 5.00 -6.15
N ALA A 15 6.88 4.49 -5.00
CA ALA A 15 6.60 3.12 -4.58
C ALA A 15 5.09 2.85 -4.44
N VAL A 16 4.32 3.77 -3.85
CA VAL A 16 2.86 3.62 -3.73
C VAL A 16 2.18 3.65 -5.11
N LYS A 17 2.61 4.52 -6.03
CA LYS A 17 2.11 4.53 -7.41
C LYS A 17 2.36 3.18 -8.10
N LYS A 18 3.58 2.66 -7.99
CA LYS A 18 3.92 1.36 -8.59
C LYS A 18 3.15 0.20 -7.96
N LEU A 19 2.94 0.26 -6.65
CA LEU A 19 2.16 -0.75 -5.93
C LEU A 19 0.70 -0.75 -6.39
N ILE A 20 0.09 0.40 -6.67
CA ILE A 20 -1.28 0.50 -7.19
C ILE A 20 -1.42 -0.31 -8.49
N GLU A 21 -0.50 -0.14 -9.44
CA GLU A 21 -0.51 -0.89 -10.70
C GLU A 21 -0.42 -2.40 -10.45
N ARG A 22 0.49 -2.82 -9.58
CA ARG A 22 0.72 -4.23 -9.27
C ARG A 22 -0.45 -4.86 -8.55
N ILE A 23 -1.07 -4.16 -7.58
CA ILE A 23 -2.27 -4.63 -6.89
C ILE A 23 -3.36 -4.92 -7.92
N MET A 24 -3.62 -4.01 -8.86
CA MET A 24 -4.66 -4.22 -9.88
C MET A 24 -4.39 -5.45 -10.75
N ALA A 25 -3.12 -5.68 -11.11
CA ALA A 25 -2.68 -6.81 -11.91
C ALA A 25 -2.61 -8.15 -11.14
N SER A 26 -2.54 -8.15 -9.82
CA SER A 26 -2.47 -9.39 -9.02
C SER A 26 -3.73 -10.23 -9.13
N GLU A 27 -3.57 -11.54 -9.26
CA GLU A 27 -4.65 -12.52 -9.41
C GLU A 27 -4.99 -13.26 -8.12
N ASP A 28 -4.15 -13.13 -7.09
CA ASP A 28 -4.35 -13.76 -5.78
C ASP A 28 -3.71 -12.95 -4.61
N PRO A 29 -4.02 -13.25 -3.33
CA PRO A 29 -3.47 -12.52 -2.18
C PRO A 29 -1.96 -12.74 -1.94
N GLU A 30 -1.39 -13.85 -2.41
CA GLU A 30 0.05 -14.12 -2.36
C GLU A 30 0.81 -13.16 -3.27
N GLU A 31 0.33 -12.94 -4.48
CA GLU A 31 0.86 -11.97 -5.44
C GLU A 31 0.77 -10.55 -4.91
N VAL A 32 -0.34 -10.16 -4.29
CA VAL A 32 -0.45 -8.85 -3.63
C VAL A 32 0.60 -8.71 -2.54
N GLN A 33 0.78 -9.74 -1.70
CA GLN A 33 1.82 -9.71 -0.67
C GLN A 33 3.21 -9.58 -1.30
N GLY A 34 3.50 -10.36 -2.33
CA GLY A 34 4.76 -10.35 -3.07
C GLY A 34 5.03 -8.98 -3.70
N ALA A 35 4.02 -8.36 -4.31
CA ALA A 35 4.10 -7.04 -4.91
C ALA A 35 4.53 -5.99 -3.89
N ILE A 36 3.99 -5.99 -2.67
CA ILE A 36 4.40 -5.06 -1.60
C ILE A 36 5.90 -5.20 -1.30
N PHE A 37 6.39 -6.44 -1.16
CA PHE A 37 7.81 -6.69 -0.90
C PHE A 37 8.71 -6.28 -2.06
N GLN A 38 8.34 -6.65 -3.29
CA GLN A 38 9.11 -6.34 -4.50
C GLN A 38 9.19 -4.82 -4.71
N THR A 39 8.06 -4.12 -4.64
CA THR A 39 8.02 -2.66 -4.80
C THR A 39 8.87 -1.94 -3.76
N ALA A 40 8.83 -2.38 -2.49
CA ALA A 40 9.71 -1.81 -1.47
C ALA A 40 11.19 -1.96 -1.85
N ARG A 41 11.61 -3.17 -2.26
CA ARG A 41 13.01 -3.46 -2.63
C ARG A 41 13.45 -2.68 -3.86
N GLU A 42 12.64 -2.63 -4.90
CA GLU A 42 12.91 -1.89 -6.16
C GLU A 42 13.14 -0.40 -5.91
N HIS A 43 12.46 0.18 -4.91
CA HIS A 43 12.61 1.58 -4.53
C HIS A 43 13.64 1.79 -3.40
N GLY A 44 14.41 0.76 -3.02
CA GLY A 44 15.40 0.85 -1.95
C GLY A 44 14.81 1.16 -0.56
N ILE A 45 13.53 0.83 -0.35
CA ILE A 45 12.81 0.99 0.91
C ILE A 45 12.89 -0.33 1.68
N LYS A 46 13.20 -0.27 2.97
CA LYS A 46 13.14 -1.47 3.83
C LYS A 46 11.69 -1.96 3.86
N PRO A 47 11.41 -3.24 3.54
CA PRO A 47 10.04 -3.74 3.49
C PRO A 47 9.23 -3.42 4.77
N LYS A 48 9.84 -3.59 5.95
CA LYS A 48 9.21 -3.28 7.24
C LYS A 48 8.67 -1.84 7.32
N GLU A 49 9.45 -0.86 6.85
CA GLU A 49 9.04 0.55 6.86
C GLU A 49 7.90 0.80 5.86
N PHE A 50 7.97 0.17 4.69
CA PHE A 50 6.90 0.26 3.69
C PHE A 50 5.58 -0.34 4.20
N PHE A 51 5.64 -1.54 4.82
CA PHE A 51 4.48 -2.14 5.49
C PHE A 51 3.88 -1.22 6.56
N LYS A 52 4.72 -0.57 7.38
CA LYS A 52 4.27 0.37 8.40
C LYS A 52 3.50 1.54 7.79
N LYS A 53 4.00 2.13 6.68
CA LYS A 53 3.29 3.20 5.96
C LYS A 53 1.94 2.72 5.42
N LEU A 54 1.91 1.53 4.79
CA LEU A 54 0.66 0.96 4.27
C LEU A 54 -0.36 0.66 5.37
N TYR A 55 0.07 0.17 6.55
CA TYR A 55 -0.81 0.00 7.69
C TYR A 55 -1.39 1.33 8.18
N LYS A 56 -0.59 2.40 8.24
CA LYS A 56 -1.10 3.73 8.59
C LYS A 56 -2.14 4.21 7.59
N ILE A 57 -1.88 4.06 6.29
CA ILE A 57 -2.79 4.49 5.22
C ILE A 57 -4.11 3.71 5.24
N LEU A 58 -4.04 2.37 5.35
CA LEU A 58 -5.21 1.50 5.22
C LEU A 58 -6.00 1.37 6.53
N LEU A 59 -5.28 1.23 7.65
CA LEU A 59 -5.83 0.87 8.97
C LEU A 59 -5.71 1.98 10.02
N GLY A 60 -4.90 3.03 9.79
CA GLY A 60 -4.65 4.08 10.78
C GLY A 60 -3.79 3.62 11.97
N ARG A 61 -2.99 2.56 11.82
CA ARG A 61 -2.13 2.00 12.88
C ARG A 61 -0.79 1.51 12.33
N ASP A 62 0.17 1.26 13.21
CA ASP A 62 1.55 0.89 12.82
C ASP A 62 1.75 -0.58 12.41
N HIS A 63 0.79 -1.44 12.73
CA HIS A 63 0.86 -2.89 12.50
C HIS A 63 -0.54 -3.47 12.27
N GLY A 64 -0.63 -4.69 11.75
CA GLY A 64 -1.90 -5.31 11.43
C GLY A 64 -1.77 -6.74 10.91
N PRO A 65 -2.86 -7.33 10.39
CA PRO A 65 -2.81 -8.63 9.72
C PRO A 65 -1.98 -8.52 8.45
N ARG A 66 -1.60 -9.67 7.89
CA ARG A 66 -0.88 -9.73 6.60
C ARG A 66 -1.65 -8.94 5.52
N LEU A 67 -0.97 -7.99 4.87
CA LEU A 67 -1.63 -7.05 3.95
C LEU A 67 -2.14 -7.69 2.66
N GLY A 68 -1.49 -8.72 2.12
CA GLY A 68 -1.94 -9.41 0.91
C GLY A 68 -3.39 -9.90 1.02
N PRO A 69 -3.67 -10.84 1.96
CA PRO A 69 -5.03 -11.29 2.25
C PRO A 69 -5.98 -10.15 2.64
N TYR A 70 -5.53 -9.22 3.49
CA TYR A 70 -6.37 -8.09 3.89
C TYR A 70 -6.81 -7.21 2.69
N ILE A 71 -5.90 -6.91 1.77
CA ILE A 71 -6.19 -6.11 0.58
C ILE A 71 -7.14 -6.86 -0.36
N TRP A 72 -6.92 -8.17 -0.48
CA TRP A 72 -7.76 -9.05 -1.30
C TRP A 72 -9.20 -9.08 -0.78
N ASP A 73 -9.38 -9.36 0.51
CA ASP A 73 -10.69 -9.43 1.17
C ASP A 73 -11.40 -8.07 1.21
N TYR A 74 -10.65 -6.98 1.40
CA TYR A 74 -11.21 -5.62 1.39
C TYR A 74 -11.63 -5.17 -0.02
N GLY A 75 -11.00 -5.74 -1.05
CA GLY A 75 -11.23 -5.45 -2.46
C GLY A 75 -10.17 -4.50 -3.05
N LYS A 76 -9.51 -4.97 -4.12
CA LYS A 76 -8.41 -4.27 -4.82
C LYS A 76 -8.74 -2.81 -5.16
N GLU A 77 -9.90 -2.57 -5.77
CA GLU A 77 -10.31 -1.22 -6.19
C GLU A 77 -10.46 -0.25 -5.01
N LYS A 78 -11.07 -0.71 -3.92
CA LYS A 78 -11.24 0.11 -2.72
C LYS A 78 -9.88 0.46 -2.11
N VAL A 79 -8.96 -0.49 -2.06
CA VAL A 79 -7.59 -0.26 -1.58
C VAL A 79 -6.85 0.73 -2.47
N VAL A 80 -6.89 0.55 -3.79
CA VAL A 80 -6.26 1.46 -4.75
C VAL A 80 -6.78 2.88 -4.59
N ASN A 81 -8.09 3.06 -4.41
CA ASN A 81 -8.68 4.38 -4.17
C ASN A 81 -8.18 5.03 -2.87
N ILE A 82 -7.98 4.24 -1.80
CA ILE A 82 -7.39 4.75 -0.55
C ILE A 82 -5.92 5.15 -0.77
N LEU A 83 -5.16 4.35 -1.49
CA LEU A 83 -3.75 4.64 -1.80
C LEU A 83 -3.62 5.91 -2.68
N ARG A 84 -4.45 6.08 -3.71
CA ARG A 84 -4.48 7.30 -4.54
C ARG A 84 -4.76 8.56 -3.72
N ARG A 85 -5.76 8.50 -2.82
CA ARG A 85 -6.05 9.61 -1.90
C ARG A 85 -4.86 9.94 -0.99
N SER A 86 -4.10 8.94 -0.55
CA SER A 86 -2.89 9.17 0.26
C SER A 86 -1.77 9.90 -0.50
N LEU A 87 -1.79 9.88 -1.83
CA LEU A 87 -0.86 10.63 -2.67
C LEU A 87 -1.27 12.10 -2.86
N GLY A 88 -2.44 12.50 -2.37
CA GLY A 88 -3.02 13.81 -2.66
C GLY A 88 -3.66 13.89 -4.06
N GLN A 89 -3.92 12.74 -4.70
CA GLN A 89 -4.70 12.68 -5.92
C GLN A 89 -6.18 12.63 -5.52
N GLU A 90 -6.91 13.72 -5.78
CA GLU A 90 -8.37 13.69 -5.81
C GLU A 90 -8.81 12.79 -6.98
N ILE A 91 -9.84 11.98 -6.75
CA ILE A 91 -10.50 11.17 -7.79
C ILE A 91 -11.56 12.05 -8.43
#